data_AF-A0A7S0GNX4-F1
#
_entry.id   AF-A0A7S0GNX4-F1
#
_cell.length_a   1.000
_cell.length_b   1.000
_cell.length_c   1.000
_cell.angle_alpha   90.00
_cell.angle_beta   90.00
_cell.angle_gamma   90.00
#
_symmetry.space_group_name_H-M   'P 1'
#
loop_
_entity.id
_entity.type
_entity.pdbx_description
1 polymer ?
#
loop_
_entity_poly.entity_id
_entity_poly.type
_entity_poly.pdbx_seq_one_letter_code
_entity_poly.pdbx_strand_id
1 'polypeptide(L)'
;NDQLMVVNDHLDKFEADCENMAHQLQTLSETHLSSTKMSLLEYSGMTIKETKQTLTGFQAVCDTTKRYSADNDIQCYIVRTIRKQGKQPKPERFHYDLPFTLQDIKNGDLQGSNSIFDATLDQVMKIQREANNKDVAMLPVPAIVLVLISAIQRSGGYVSEGIFRVSAAKKDIDRLKAQIDIGNYQVEEKSPHIPACLLKQWIRRLP
;
A
#
# COMPACT_ATOMS: atom_id res chain seq x y z
N ASN A 1 -65.66 2.30 -92.15
CA ASN A 1 -65.15 0.92 -91.93
C ASN A 1 -63.73 0.90 -91.43
N ASP A 2 -62.78 1.60 -92.06
CA ASP A 2 -61.36 1.53 -91.66
C ASP A 2 -61.07 1.94 -90.20
N GLN A 3 -61.76 2.95 -89.65
CA GLN A 3 -61.55 3.35 -88.25
C GLN A 3 -61.99 2.30 -87.22
N LEU A 4 -63.03 1.51 -87.50
CA LEU A 4 -63.51 0.45 -86.62
C LEU A 4 -62.56 -0.76 -86.63
N MET A 5 -61.94 -1.04 -87.79
CA MET A 5 -60.97 -2.11 -87.93
C MET A 5 -59.67 -1.81 -87.16
N VAL A 6 -59.19 -0.56 -87.22
CA VAL A 6 -58.03 -0.10 -86.45
C VAL A 6 -58.28 -0.15 -84.94
N VAL A 7 -59.50 0.18 -84.48
CA VAL A 7 -59.85 0.09 -83.06
C VAL A 7 -59.88 -1.36 -82.57
N ASN A 8 -60.40 -2.30 -83.36
CA ASN A 8 -60.36 -3.72 -83.01
C ASN A 8 -58.92 -4.27 -82.98
N ASP A 9 -58.08 -3.94 -83.96
CA ASP A 9 -56.66 -4.33 -83.94
C ASP A 9 -55.93 -3.79 -82.69
N HIS A 10 -56.26 -2.58 -82.25
CA HIS A 10 -55.71 -2.00 -81.02
C HIS A 10 -56.25 -2.69 -79.76
N LEU A 11 -57.51 -3.13 -79.74
CA LEU A 11 -58.11 -3.86 -78.62
C LEU A 11 -57.52 -5.26 -78.50
N ASP A 12 -57.39 -6.00 -79.60
CA ASP A 12 -56.80 -7.34 -79.62
C ASP A 12 -55.32 -7.30 -79.18
N LYS A 13 -54.59 -6.27 -79.64
CA LYS A 13 -53.21 -6.04 -79.20
C LYS A 13 -53.12 -5.67 -77.72
N PHE A 14 -54.04 -4.84 -77.23
CA PHE A 14 -54.11 -4.49 -75.82
C PHE A 14 -54.44 -5.70 -74.94
N GLU A 15 -55.35 -6.57 -75.37
CA GLU A 15 -55.71 -7.80 -74.66
C GLU A 15 -54.51 -8.77 -74.57
N ALA A 16 -53.80 -8.97 -75.68
CA ALA A 16 -52.57 -9.76 -75.70
C ALA A 16 -51.45 -9.16 -74.81
N ASP A 17 -51.30 -7.82 -74.82
CA ASP A 17 -50.33 -7.13 -73.96
C ASP A 17 -50.72 -7.24 -72.47
N CYS A 18 -52.01 -7.22 -72.14
CA CYS A 18 -52.54 -7.45 -70.80
C CYS A 18 -52.28 -8.87 -70.30
N GLU A 19 -52.49 -9.89 -71.13
CA GLU A 19 -52.18 -11.28 -70.78
C GLU A 19 -50.68 -11.49 -70.53
N ASN A 20 -49.84 -10.89 -71.39
CA ASN A 20 -48.39 -10.92 -71.22
C ASN A 20 -47.95 -10.20 -69.93
N MET A 21 -48.52 -9.03 -69.64
CA MET A 21 -48.28 -8.33 -68.37
C MET A 21 -48.73 -9.14 -67.16
N ALA A 22 -49.88 -9.81 -67.22
CA ALA A 22 -50.37 -10.66 -66.13
C ALA A 22 -49.41 -11.84 -65.87
N HIS A 23 -48.94 -12.50 -66.93
CA HIS A 23 -47.95 -13.57 -66.81
C HIS A 23 -46.61 -13.07 -66.25
N GLN A 24 -46.14 -11.89 -66.69
CA GLN A 24 -44.93 -11.28 -66.15
C GLN A 24 -45.07 -10.92 -64.67
N LEU A 25 -46.21 -10.36 -64.26
CA LEU A 25 -46.51 -10.06 -62.86
C LEU A 25 -46.59 -11.33 -62.01
N GLN A 26 -47.19 -12.39 -62.53
CA GLN A 26 -47.23 -13.68 -61.85
C GLN A 26 -45.82 -14.26 -61.68
N THR A 27 -45.02 -14.29 -62.74
CA THR A 27 -43.63 -14.77 -62.70
C THR A 27 -42.80 -13.95 -61.72
N LEU A 28 -42.98 -12.63 -61.70
CA LEU A 28 -42.32 -11.73 -60.75
C LEU A 28 -42.76 -12.03 -59.31
N SER A 29 -44.05 -12.26 -59.06
CA SER A 29 -44.57 -12.63 -57.75
C SER A 29 -43.99 -13.96 -57.25
N GLU A 30 -43.95 -14.98 -58.10
CA GLU A 30 -43.40 -16.30 -57.77
C GLU A 30 -41.90 -16.24 -57.49
N THR A 31 -41.13 -15.46 -58.26
CA THR A 31 -39.70 -15.25 -58.02
C THR A 31 -39.45 -14.48 -56.73
N HIS A 32 -40.23 -13.45 -56.41
CA HIS A 32 -40.15 -12.75 -55.12
C HIS A 32 -40.48 -13.67 -53.94
N LEU A 33 -41.51 -14.51 -54.06
CA LEU A 33 -41.89 -15.46 -53.01
C LEU A 33 -40.79 -16.52 -52.81
N SER A 34 -40.20 -17.01 -53.90
CA SER A 34 -39.10 -17.97 -53.85
C SER A 34 -37.84 -17.35 -53.19
N SER A 35 -37.49 -16.13 -53.59
CA SER A 35 -36.35 -15.39 -53.03
C SER A 35 -36.53 -15.14 -51.53
N THR A 36 -37.69 -14.64 -51.10
CA THR A 36 -37.98 -14.38 -49.68
C THR A 36 -37.94 -15.65 -48.85
N LYS A 37 -38.49 -16.76 -49.37
CA LYS A 37 -38.42 -18.08 -48.71
C LYS A 37 -36.97 -18.55 -48.54
N MET A 38 -36.13 -18.37 -49.55
CA MET A 38 -34.71 -18.73 -49.47
C MET A 38 -33.96 -17.90 -48.43
N SER A 39 -34.18 -16.57 -48.39
CA SER A 39 -33.58 -15.71 -47.38
C SER A 39 -34.00 -16.08 -45.95
N LEU A 40 -35.27 -16.45 -45.74
CA LEU A 40 -35.75 -16.90 -44.43
C LEU A 40 -35.12 -18.24 -44.00
N LEU A 41 -34.96 -19.18 -44.93
CA LEU A 41 -34.28 -20.45 -44.65
C LEU A 41 -32.82 -20.22 -44.28
N GLU A 42 -32.11 -19.37 -45.03
CA GLU A 42 -30.72 -19.02 -44.73
C GLU A 42 -30.58 -18.36 -43.36
N TYR A 43 -31.43 -17.38 -43.06
CA TYR A 43 -31.47 -16.71 -41.75
C TYR A 43 -31.74 -17.70 -40.60
N SER A 44 -32.68 -18.64 -40.79
CA SER A 44 -32.95 -19.68 -39.80
C SER A 44 -31.73 -20.58 -39.57
N GLY A 45 -31.01 -20.95 -40.63
CA GLY A 45 -29.79 -21.76 -40.56
C GLY A 45 -28.66 -21.04 -39.83
N MET A 46 -28.48 -19.74 -40.11
CA MET A 46 -27.54 -18.89 -39.39
C MET A 46 -27.86 -18.81 -37.90
N THR A 47 -29.13 -18.58 -37.54
CA THR A 47 -29.58 -18.50 -36.15
C THR A 47 -29.34 -19.82 -35.40
N ILE A 48 -29.61 -20.96 -36.03
CA ILE A 48 -29.34 -22.29 -35.46
C ILE A 48 -27.83 -22.51 -35.26
N LYS A 49 -27.01 -22.07 -36.20
CA LYS A 49 -25.55 -22.20 -36.09
C LYS A 49 -25.01 -21.35 -34.94
N GLU A 50 -25.47 -20.11 -34.83
CA GLU A 50 -25.05 -19.18 -33.79
C GLU A 50 -25.48 -19.67 -32.41
N THR A 51 -26.73 -20.10 -32.25
CA THR A 51 -27.22 -20.68 -30.97
C THR A 51 -26.42 -21.92 -30.56
N LYS A 52 -26.06 -22.80 -31.50
CA LYS A 52 -25.18 -23.94 -31.22
C LYS A 52 -23.79 -23.50 -30.76
N GLN A 53 -23.19 -22.52 -31.42
CA GLN A 53 -21.88 -21.98 -31.04
C GLN A 53 -21.93 -21.38 -29.62
N THR A 54 -22.92 -20.55 -29.33
CA THR A 54 -23.11 -19.96 -28.00
C THR A 54 -23.31 -21.03 -26.93
N LEU A 55 -24.09 -22.07 -27.22
CA LEU A 55 -24.29 -23.19 -26.29
C LEU A 55 -22.99 -23.94 -26.01
N THR A 56 -22.20 -24.25 -27.04
CA THR A 56 -20.90 -24.91 -26.86
C THR A 56 -19.92 -24.05 -26.06
N GLY A 57 -19.93 -22.73 -26.28
CA GLY A 57 -19.13 -21.79 -25.49
C GLY A 57 -19.55 -21.79 -24.01
N PHE A 58 -20.86 -21.77 -23.75
CA PHE A 58 -21.39 -21.81 -22.38
C PHE A 58 -21.06 -23.13 -21.66
N GLN A 59 -21.14 -24.26 -22.37
CA GLN A 59 -20.73 -25.57 -21.83
C GLN A 59 -19.23 -25.59 -21.47
N ALA A 60 -18.37 -25.03 -22.31
CA ALA A 60 -16.93 -24.94 -22.02
C ALA A 60 -16.64 -24.09 -20.77
N VAL A 61 -17.38 -22.99 -20.58
CA VAL A 61 -17.28 -22.16 -19.36
C VAL A 61 -17.72 -22.97 -18.13
N CYS A 62 -18.89 -23.62 -18.19
CA CYS A 62 -19.39 -24.46 -17.11
C CYS A 62 -18.40 -25.57 -16.72
N ASP A 63 -17.80 -26.24 -17.69
CA ASP A 63 -16.80 -27.29 -17.44
C ASP A 63 -15.54 -26.74 -16.79
N THR A 64 -15.13 -25.52 -17.15
CA THR A 64 -14.00 -24.83 -16.53
C THR A 64 -14.32 -24.44 -15.08
N THR A 65 -15.51 -23.89 -14.83
CA THR A 65 -15.97 -23.54 -13.48
C THR A 65 -16.10 -24.77 -12.58
N LYS A 66 -16.58 -25.90 -13.10
CA LYS A 66 -16.66 -27.16 -12.34
C LYS A 66 -15.28 -27.72 -11.95
N ARG A 67 -14.26 -27.49 -12.77
CA ARG A 67 -12.87 -27.89 -12.47
C ARG A 67 -12.18 -26.90 -11.54
N TYR A 68 -12.76 -25.72 -11.30
CA TYR A 68 -12.20 -24.74 -10.38
C TYR A 68 -12.42 -25.17 -8.93
N SER A 69 -11.34 -25.21 -8.15
CA SER A 69 -11.39 -25.45 -6.71
C SER A 69 -10.86 -24.20 -6.00
N ALA A 70 -11.73 -23.56 -5.22
CA ALA A 70 -11.35 -22.41 -4.42
C ALA A 70 -10.22 -22.76 -3.43
N ASP A 71 -10.25 -23.97 -2.86
CA ASP A 71 -9.22 -24.43 -1.94
C ASP A 71 -7.84 -24.48 -2.62
N ASN A 72 -7.78 -25.01 -3.84
CA ASN A 72 -6.51 -25.08 -4.59
C ASN A 72 -5.98 -23.68 -4.94
N ASP A 73 -6.86 -22.75 -5.33
CA ASP A 73 -6.47 -21.37 -5.64
C ASP A 73 -5.94 -20.64 -4.40
N ILE A 74 -6.62 -20.78 -3.26
CA ILE A 74 -6.20 -20.23 -1.97
C ILE A 74 -4.83 -20.79 -1.58
N GLN A 75 -4.62 -22.11 -1.71
CA GLN A 75 -3.33 -22.74 -1.43
C GLN A 75 -2.22 -22.20 -2.35
N CYS A 76 -2.49 -22.08 -3.66
CA CYS A 76 -1.57 -21.48 -4.61
C CYS A 76 -1.24 -20.03 -4.25
N TYR A 77 -2.23 -19.23 -3.84
CA TYR A 77 -2.05 -17.85 -3.41
C TYR A 77 -1.16 -17.75 -2.16
N ILE A 78 -1.42 -18.55 -1.14
CA ILE A 78 -0.62 -18.58 0.10
C ILE A 78 0.83 -18.94 -0.21
N VAL A 79 1.07 -20.01 -0.98
CA VAL A 79 2.43 -20.44 -1.36
C VAL A 79 3.16 -19.35 -2.15
N ARG A 80 2.49 -18.69 -3.10
CA ARG A 80 3.08 -17.56 -3.85
C ARG A 80 3.41 -16.38 -2.95
N THR A 81 2.55 -16.09 -1.99
CA THR A 81 2.72 -14.98 -1.04
C THR A 81 3.91 -15.24 -0.11
N ILE A 82 4.02 -16.44 0.46
CA ILE A 82 5.15 -16.84 1.30
C ILE A 82 6.47 -16.80 0.51
N ARG A 83 6.48 -17.25 -0.75
CA ARG A 83 7.68 -17.17 -1.61
C ARG A 83 8.12 -15.73 -1.87
N LYS A 84 7.16 -14.80 -2.05
CA LYS A 84 7.46 -13.39 -2.36
C LYS A 84 7.91 -12.61 -1.13
N GLN A 85 7.25 -12.78 0.01
CA GLN A 85 7.51 -11.99 1.22
C GLN A 85 8.46 -12.66 2.21
N GLY A 86 8.83 -13.92 1.98
CA GLY A 86 9.60 -14.71 2.93
C GLY A 86 8.77 -15.17 4.12
N LYS A 87 9.41 -15.92 5.04
CA LYS A 87 8.78 -16.29 6.31
C LYS A 87 8.63 -15.03 7.15
N GLN A 88 7.40 -14.72 7.59
CA GLN A 88 7.18 -13.68 8.59
C GLN A 88 8.07 -13.98 9.81
N PRO A 89 8.84 -13.00 10.32
CA PRO A 89 9.59 -13.21 11.55
C PRO A 89 8.60 -13.52 12.66
N LYS A 90 8.94 -14.49 13.50
CA LYS A 90 8.12 -14.84 14.67
C LYS A 90 7.93 -13.55 15.49
N PRO A 91 6.70 -13.16 15.85
CA PRO A 91 6.49 -11.96 16.67
C PRO A 91 7.30 -12.12 17.95
N GLU A 92 8.29 -11.26 18.11
CA GLU A 92 9.10 -11.22 19.33
C GLU A 92 8.21 -10.70 20.46
N ARG A 93 8.38 -11.29 21.65
CA ARG A 93 7.69 -10.82 22.84
C ARG A 93 8.12 -9.38 23.09
N PHE A 94 7.16 -8.47 23.18
CA PHE A 94 7.43 -7.07 23.49
C PHE A 94 8.17 -6.96 24.83
N HIS A 95 9.37 -6.36 24.82
CA HIS A 95 10.16 -6.12 26.02
C HIS A 95 9.86 -4.71 26.53
N TYR A 96 9.46 -4.61 27.80
CA TYR A 96 9.31 -3.32 28.44
C TYR A 96 10.66 -2.88 28.98
N ASP A 97 11.17 -1.74 28.51
CA ASP A 97 12.35 -1.09 29.07
C ASP A 97 11.95 -0.38 30.37
N LEU A 98 11.81 -1.15 31.45
CA LEU A 98 11.51 -0.62 32.78
C LEU A 98 12.82 -0.20 33.47
N PRO A 99 12.82 0.92 34.23
CA PRO A 99 14.01 1.42 34.93
C PRO A 99 14.39 0.60 36.18
N PHE A 100 13.66 -0.48 36.47
CA PHE A 100 13.88 -1.37 37.60
C PHE A 100 13.74 -2.83 37.16
N THR A 101 14.52 -3.70 37.78
CA THR A 101 14.50 -5.14 37.55
C THR A 101 13.50 -5.86 38.45
N LEU A 102 13.16 -7.11 38.12
CA LEU A 102 12.34 -7.94 39.00
C LEU A 102 12.97 -8.16 40.39
N GLN A 103 14.29 -8.02 40.51
CA GLN A 103 14.95 -8.11 41.81
C GLN A 103 14.72 -6.84 42.63
N ASP A 104 14.75 -5.68 42.00
CA ASP A 104 14.51 -4.38 42.63
C ASP A 104 13.10 -4.28 43.22
N ILE A 105 12.10 -4.80 42.50
CA ILE A 105 10.72 -4.95 43.01
C ILE A 105 10.67 -5.83 44.26
N LYS A 106 11.40 -6.95 44.26
CA LYS A 106 11.43 -7.87 45.40
C LYS A 106 12.17 -7.28 46.61
N ASN A 107 13.17 -6.45 46.35
CA ASN A 107 13.97 -5.78 47.37
C ASN A 107 13.27 -4.50 47.89
N GLY A 108 12.15 -4.10 47.28
CA GLY A 108 11.44 -2.86 47.62
C GLY A 108 12.19 -1.59 47.21
N ASP A 109 13.27 -1.72 46.46
CA ASP A 109 14.09 -0.61 45.99
C ASP A 109 13.68 -0.25 44.57
N LEU A 110 12.58 0.48 44.45
CA LEU A 110 12.09 0.98 43.15
C LEU A 110 12.85 2.24 42.71
N GLN A 111 13.83 2.71 43.49
CA GLN A 111 14.67 3.82 43.09
C GLN A 111 15.68 3.26 42.09
N GLY A 112 15.42 3.50 40.81
CA GLY A 112 16.33 3.13 39.73
C GLY A 112 17.78 3.53 40.03
N SER A 113 18.70 2.82 39.40
CA SER A 113 20.16 2.97 39.55
C SER A 113 20.61 4.41 39.85
N ASN A 114 21.67 4.59 40.65
CA ASN A 114 22.35 5.89 40.91
C ASN A 114 22.87 6.62 39.65
N SER A 115 22.47 6.19 38.45
CA SER A 115 22.76 6.81 37.16
C SER A 115 21.91 8.07 36.96
N ILE A 116 22.53 9.10 36.36
CA ILE A 116 21.88 10.38 36.07
C ILE A 116 20.85 10.26 34.93
N PHE A 117 20.88 9.18 34.15
CA PHE A 117 20.12 9.05 32.90
C PHE A 117 18.74 8.42 33.03
N ASP A 118 18.50 7.66 34.09
CA ASP A 118 17.23 6.98 34.35
C ASP A 118 16.67 7.37 35.74
N ALA A 119 17.13 8.53 36.26
CA ALA A 119 16.71 9.12 37.53
C ALA A 119 15.70 10.27 37.31
N THR A 120 14.88 10.55 38.32
CA THR A 120 13.97 11.70 38.30
C THR A 120 14.76 13.01 38.31
N LEU A 121 14.15 14.08 37.80
CA LEU A 121 14.78 15.41 37.84
C LEU A 121 15.19 15.82 39.26
N ASP A 122 14.36 15.51 40.26
CA ASP A 122 14.64 15.79 41.66
C ASP A 122 15.86 15.02 42.19
N GLN A 123 16.00 13.75 41.80
CA GLN A 123 17.16 12.93 42.15
C GLN A 123 18.44 13.49 41.51
N VAL A 124 18.39 13.86 40.24
CA VAL A 124 19.53 14.48 39.54
C VAL A 124 19.96 15.78 40.23
N MET A 125 19.00 16.63 40.59
CA MET A 125 19.28 17.88 41.31
C MET A 125 19.79 17.64 42.73
N LYS A 126 19.37 16.56 43.40
CA LYS A 126 19.90 16.16 44.71
C LYS A 126 21.36 15.69 44.59
N ILE A 127 21.67 14.80 43.64
CA ILE A 127 23.03 14.33 43.36
C ILE A 127 23.95 15.52 43.03
N GLN A 128 23.46 16.49 42.25
CA GLN A 128 24.20 17.70 41.92
C GLN A 128 24.52 18.58 43.14
N ARG A 129 23.58 18.69 44.09
CA ARG A 129 23.80 19.44 45.35
C ARG A 129 24.77 18.74 46.28
N GLU A 130 24.79 17.41 46.26
CA GLU A 130 25.69 16.59 47.06
C GLU A 130 27.11 16.49 46.45
N ALA A 131 27.27 16.84 45.18
CA ALA A 131 28.58 16.89 44.54
C ALA A 131 29.47 18.00 45.14
N ASN A 132 30.76 17.69 45.36
CA ASN A 132 31.75 18.57 46.01
C ASN A 132 32.05 19.91 45.30
N ASN A 133 31.37 20.23 44.19
CA ASN A 133 31.59 21.46 43.42
C ASN A 133 30.50 22.50 43.76
N LYS A 134 30.87 23.51 44.56
CA LYS A 134 29.96 24.57 45.04
C LYS A 134 29.32 25.39 43.93
N ASP A 135 30.03 25.62 42.82
CA ASP A 135 29.52 26.43 41.71
C ASP A 135 28.42 25.68 40.94
N VAL A 136 28.53 24.36 40.88
CA VAL A 136 27.56 23.50 40.19
C VAL A 136 26.36 23.20 41.11
N ALA A 137 26.58 23.06 42.42
CA ALA A 137 25.53 22.77 43.40
C ALA A 137 24.46 23.87 43.52
N MET A 138 24.78 25.13 43.18
CA MET A 138 23.86 26.27 43.26
C MET A 138 23.04 26.54 41.99
N LEU A 139 23.25 25.77 40.92
CA LEU A 139 22.56 26.03 39.65
C LEU A 139 21.08 25.65 39.73
N PRO A 140 20.17 26.46 39.14
CA PRO A 140 18.74 26.17 39.10
C PRO A 140 18.37 25.08 38.08
N VAL A 141 19.34 24.65 37.26
CA VAL A 141 19.16 23.66 36.20
C VAL A 141 20.19 22.53 36.35
N PRO A 142 19.87 21.32 35.84
CA PRO A 142 20.80 20.20 35.84
C PRO A 142 22.10 20.51 35.10
N ALA A 143 23.23 20.24 35.74
CA ALA A 143 24.57 20.49 35.22
C ALA A 143 24.81 19.79 33.88
N ILE A 144 24.26 18.58 33.72
CA ILE A 144 24.32 17.80 32.47
C ILE A 144 23.79 18.59 31.27
N VAL A 145 22.72 19.39 31.44
CA VAL A 145 22.14 20.20 30.37
C VAL A 145 23.12 21.28 29.92
N LEU A 146 23.69 22.02 30.88
CA LEU A 146 24.64 23.09 30.58
C LEU A 146 25.92 22.56 29.94
N VAL A 147 26.41 21.42 30.42
CA VAL A 147 27.61 20.75 29.89
C VAL A 147 27.38 20.32 28.44
N LEU A 148 26.25 19.66 28.14
CA LEU A 148 25.93 19.21 26.79
C LEU A 148 25.65 20.36 25.83
N ILE A 149 24.92 21.41 26.26
CA ILE A 149 24.71 22.61 25.46
C ILE A 149 26.04 23.29 25.13
N SER A 150 26.89 23.46 26.14
CA SER A 150 28.23 24.07 25.94
C SER A 150 29.08 23.23 24.99
N ALA A 151 29.00 21.89 25.09
CA ALA A 151 29.69 20.99 24.17
C ALA A 151 29.19 21.11 22.73
N ILE A 152 27.87 21.21 22.52
CA ILE A 152 27.27 21.46 21.20
C ILE A 152 27.75 22.80 20.63
N GLN A 153 27.81 23.85 21.44
CA GLN A 153 28.31 25.16 21.03
C GLN A 153 29.78 25.10 20.60
N ARG A 154 30.64 24.52 21.44
CA ARG A 154 32.10 24.41 21.16
C ARG A 154 32.43 23.57 19.93
N SER A 155 31.61 22.56 19.64
CA SER A 155 31.78 21.67 18.48
C SER A 155 31.13 22.19 17.19
N GLY A 156 30.65 23.43 17.17
CA GLY A 156 30.09 24.06 15.97
C GLY A 156 28.63 23.73 15.67
N GLY A 157 27.85 23.37 16.69
CA GLY A 157 26.43 22.99 16.54
C GLY A 157 25.53 24.05 15.89
N TYR A 158 25.89 25.34 15.98
CA TYR A 158 25.14 26.44 15.33
C TYR A 158 25.20 26.43 13.80
N VAL A 159 26.28 25.89 13.24
CA VAL A 159 26.48 25.80 11.79
C VAL A 159 26.24 24.39 11.25
N SER A 160 26.04 23.42 12.15
CA SER A 160 25.83 22.02 11.80
C SER A 160 24.41 21.79 11.28
N GLU A 161 24.28 21.30 10.05
CA GLU A 161 22.98 20.99 9.47
C GLU A 161 22.27 19.88 10.27
N GLY A 162 21.00 20.11 10.62
CA GLY A 162 20.16 19.07 11.23
C GLY A 162 20.66 18.58 12.59
N ILE A 163 21.25 19.45 13.41
CA ILE A 163 21.87 19.13 14.71
C ILE A 163 21.05 18.18 15.62
N PHE A 164 19.73 18.31 15.69
CA PHE A 164 18.85 17.41 16.45
C PHE A 164 18.13 16.33 15.61
N ARG A 165 18.21 16.43 14.27
CA ARG A 165 17.56 15.54 13.30
C ARG A 165 18.45 14.36 12.92
N VAL A 166 19.75 14.59 12.76
CA VAL A 166 20.74 13.57 12.40
C VAL A 166 21.13 12.77 13.64
N SER A 167 21.04 11.45 13.56
CA SER A 167 21.47 10.54 14.62
C SER A 167 22.97 10.28 14.55
N ALA A 168 23.67 10.44 15.66
CA ALA A 168 25.07 10.03 15.79
C ALA A 168 25.20 8.51 16.00
N ALA A 169 26.43 7.99 15.88
CA ALA A 169 26.72 6.58 16.10
C ALA A 169 26.44 6.17 17.55
N LYS A 170 25.68 5.08 17.73
CA LYS A 170 25.25 4.60 19.06
C LYS A 170 26.43 4.38 20.03
N LYS A 171 27.53 3.81 19.53
CA LYS A 171 28.74 3.55 20.32
C LYS A 171 29.33 4.82 20.96
N ASP A 172 29.32 5.92 20.23
CA ASP A 172 29.90 7.19 20.71
C ASP A 172 28.97 7.87 21.71
N ILE A 173 27.64 7.76 21.49
CA ILE A 173 26.63 8.22 22.45
C ILE A 173 26.74 7.42 23.75
N ASP A 174 26.84 6.09 23.68
CA ASP A 174 26.95 5.21 24.85
C ASP A 174 28.26 5.48 25.64
N ARG A 175 29.36 5.77 24.93
CA ARG A 175 30.63 6.18 25.55
C ARG A 175 30.49 7.50 26.31
N LEU A 176 29.90 8.52 25.69
CA LEU A 176 29.69 9.81 26.32
C LEU A 176 28.71 9.70 27.51
N LYS A 177 27.67 8.87 27.38
CA LYS A 177 26.74 8.53 28.46
C LYS A 177 27.50 7.98 29.67
N ALA A 178 28.30 6.93 29.47
CA ALA A 178 29.08 6.30 30.54
C ALA A 178 30.06 7.27 31.21
N GLN A 179 30.68 8.17 30.44
CA GLN A 179 31.58 9.18 30.97
C GLN A 179 30.86 10.16 31.93
N ILE A 180 29.70 10.67 31.51
CA ILE A 180 28.89 11.59 32.32
C ILE A 180 28.35 10.88 33.57
N ASP A 181 27.99 9.60 33.45
CA ASP A 181 27.45 8.81 34.55
C ASP A 181 28.45 8.61 35.70
N ILE A 182 29.75 8.57 35.39
CA ILE A 182 30.84 8.49 36.37
C ILE A 182 31.16 9.90 36.96
N GLY A 183 30.46 10.95 36.53
CA GLY A 183 30.65 12.32 36.98
C GLY A 183 31.74 13.10 36.24
N ASN A 184 32.24 12.58 35.11
CA ASN A 184 33.20 13.29 34.27
C ASN A 184 32.48 14.14 33.22
N TYR A 185 32.29 15.42 33.55
CA TYR A 185 31.60 16.41 32.69
C TYR A 185 32.51 17.08 31.64
N GLN A 186 33.75 16.60 31.42
CA GLN A 186 34.64 17.14 30.40
C GLN A 186 34.32 16.55 29.01
N VAL A 187 33.42 17.21 28.28
CA VAL A 187 33.01 16.76 26.95
C VAL A 187 33.86 17.41 25.85
N GLU A 188 34.70 16.59 25.21
CA GLU A 188 35.60 16.95 24.11
C GLU A 188 35.24 16.22 22.81
N GLU A 189 33.95 16.22 22.46
CA GLU A 189 33.48 15.61 21.21
C GLU A 189 33.70 16.54 20.01
N LYS A 190 34.28 15.99 18.93
CA LYS A 190 34.48 16.75 17.68
C LYS A 190 33.18 16.97 16.90
N SER A 191 32.26 16.01 17.00
CA SER A 191 30.97 16.08 16.30
C SER A 191 29.89 16.65 17.22
N PRO A 192 29.19 17.72 16.83
CA PRO A 192 28.14 18.31 17.65
C PRO A 192 26.89 17.42 17.73
N HIS A 193 26.73 16.47 16.82
CA HIS A 193 25.61 15.53 16.81
C HIS A 193 25.61 14.57 18.00
N ILE A 194 26.79 14.23 18.55
CA ILE A 194 26.93 13.29 19.67
C ILE A 194 26.32 13.89 20.95
N PRO A 195 26.76 15.05 21.47
CA PRO A 195 26.16 15.66 22.64
C PRO A 195 24.70 16.11 22.39
N ALA A 196 24.34 16.50 21.16
CA ALA A 196 22.95 16.82 20.81
C ALA A 196 22.01 15.59 20.88
N CYS A 197 22.47 14.44 20.40
CA CYS A 197 21.72 13.19 20.51
C CYS A 197 21.61 12.73 21.96
N LEU A 198 22.68 12.84 22.75
CA LEU A 198 22.65 12.46 24.17
C LEU A 198 21.71 13.37 24.97
N LEU A 199 21.73 14.68 24.73
CA LEU A 199 20.81 15.63 25.36
C LEU A 199 19.34 15.28 25.06
N LYS A 200 19.04 14.99 23.79
CA LYS A 200 17.71 14.55 23.36
C LYS A 200 17.30 13.24 24.03
N GLN A 201 18.20 12.27 24.13
CA GLN A 201 17.93 10.99 24.78
C GLN A 201 17.69 11.16 26.28
N TRP A 202 18.46 12.01 26.95
CA TRP A 202 18.33 12.27 28.38
C TRP A 202 16.97 12.91 28.70
N ILE A 203 16.60 14.00 28.01
CA ILE A 203 15.29 14.66 28.21
C ILE A 203 14.13 13.67 27.97
N ARG A 204 14.21 12.83 26.93
CA ARG A 204 13.17 11.84 26.62
C ARG A 204 13.01 10.77 27.71
N ARG A 205 14.06 10.48 28.47
CA ARG A 205 14.09 9.42 29.49
C ARG A 205 13.80 9.93 30.90
N LEU A 206 13.65 11.24 31.09
CA LEU A 206 13.21 11.79 32.36
C LEU A 206 11.80 11.30 32.67
N PRO A 207 11.59 10.60 33.81
CA PRO A 207 10.28 10.16 34.26
C PRO A 207 9.43 11.32 34.82
#